data_AF-A0A6C0C442-F1
#
_entry.id   AF-A0A6C0C442-F1
#
_cell.length_a   1.000
_cell.length_b   1.000
_cell.length_c   1.000
_cell.angle_alpha   90.00
_cell.angle_beta   90.00
_cell.angle_gamma   90.00
#
_symmetry.space_group_name_H-M   'P 1'
#
loop_
_entity.id
_entity.type
_entity.pdbx_description
1 polymer ?
#
loop_
_entity_poly.entity_id
_entity_poly.type
_entity_poly.pdbx_seq_one_letter_code
_entity_poly.pdbx_strand_id
1 'polypeptide(L)'
;MKLLLQIMKANKKLFFNSDENINSFFLMAKFAVQSHVDFFCSDIIHNDFLEELHNNDNYDIQIRKYINLYIYSKHVYNILSRFVYKIKVKKTKKYQMTTDLYFNDLSLFPERQLINLLENNTIYTFRLTDLINIFNDSLLEIEGLFPVPKNPKNPYTNLHFSPNNLYNIYFKILKSNFHIPIIIANFFNCQFKINLLLDNHYPYLKDKCILKFCKEGSSYEKYENIENMFFDYRTDIEWVYIPSIRSIRVSEMMNYCKKLNIALKYYLLGKFSPNNWTKDKYYNLGKTVVKTFIRNNDNLVFKPRSVQNNSTLRNRITRRRTTLNRLNSVPPPPPPTTPPPTRIAPPAPPPLTVINNNTLNNIRNSQIVSNYNTNREAIARLIEDIDLSIINTNAATPFSPSFQLPRTPNRI
;
A
#
# COMPACT_ATOMS: atom_id res chain seq x y z
N MET A 1 -13.28 -35.66 -17.67
CA MET A 1 -14.05 -35.48 -16.43
C MET A 1 -15.21 -36.49 -16.28
N LYS A 2 -16.17 -36.58 -17.22
CA LYS A 2 -17.27 -37.59 -17.17
C LYS A 2 -16.81 -39.06 -17.31
N LEU A 3 -15.82 -39.33 -18.16
CA LEU A 3 -15.22 -40.66 -18.34
C LEU A 3 -14.53 -41.16 -17.05
N LEU A 4 -13.92 -40.23 -16.30
CA LEU A 4 -13.20 -40.52 -15.05
C LEU A 4 -14.18 -40.86 -13.91
N LEU A 5 -15.32 -40.15 -13.84
CA LEU A 5 -16.41 -40.43 -12.91
C LEU A 5 -17.08 -41.79 -13.17
N GLN A 6 -17.18 -42.22 -14.43
CA GLN A 6 -17.65 -43.58 -14.78
C GLN A 6 -16.65 -44.66 -14.37
N ILE A 7 -15.34 -44.43 -14.55
CA ILE A 7 -14.28 -45.35 -14.12
C ILE A 7 -14.24 -45.46 -12.58
N MET A 8 -14.46 -44.35 -11.85
CA MET A 8 -14.52 -44.33 -10.39
C MET A 8 -15.78 -45.02 -9.84
N LYS A 9 -16.93 -44.92 -10.51
CA LYS A 9 -18.16 -45.63 -10.13
C LYS A 9 -18.06 -47.14 -10.40
N ALA A 10 -17.40 -47.55 -11.48
CA ALA A 10 -17.23 -48.97 -11.84
C ALA A 10 -16.25 -49.72 -10.93
N ASN A 11 -15.26 -49.03 -10.36
CA ASN A 11 -14.18 -49.64 -9.57
C ASN A 11 -14.24 -49.29 -8.07
N LYS A 12 -15.46 -49.17 -7.51
CA LYS A 12 -15.69 -48.78 -6.11
C LYS A 12 -15.00 -49.68 -5.07
N LYS A 13 -14.70 -50.95 -5.41
CA LYS A 13 -13.96 -51.89 -4.55
C LYS A 13 -12.43 -51.83 -4.69
N LEU A 14 -11.90 -51.25 -5.77
CA LEU A 14 -10.46 -51.17 -6.02
C LEU A 14 -9.81 -49.92 -5.39
N PHE A 15 -10.60 -48.87 -5.14
CA PHE A 15 -10.13 -47.65 -4.46
C PHE A 15 -10.19 -47.72 -2.93
N PHE A 16 -10.95 -48.67 -2.37
CA PHE A 16 -11.11 -48.87 -0.92
C PHE A 16 -10.73 -50.31 -0.53
N ASN A 17 -9.55 -50.75 -0.95
CA ASN A 17 -8.89 -51.89 -0.34
C ASN A 17 -7.87 -51.37 0.69
N SER A 18 -7.64 -52.19 1.71
CA SER A 18 -6.83 -51.98 2.93
C SER A 18 -5.36 -51.58 2.72
N ASP A 19 -4.92 -51.40 1.48
CA ASP A 19 -3.60 -50.88 1.14
C ASP A 19 -3.75 -49.45 0.63
N GLU A 20 -3.94 -48.51 1.56
CA GLU A 20 -3.93 -47.06 1.35
C GLU A 20 -2.55 -46.64 0.80
N ASN A 21 -2.35 -46.86 -0.50
CA ASN A 21 -1.12 -46.53 -1.17
C ASN A 21 -0.94 -45.01 -1.21
N ILE A 22 0.26 -44.57 -0.84
CA ILE A 22 0.82 -43.21 -0.98
C ILE A 22 0.44 -42.53 -2.32
N ASN A 23 0.23 -43.32 -3.39
CA ASN A 23 -0.26 -42.86 -4.69
C ASN A 23 -1.66 -42.21 -4.67
N SER A 24 -2.57 -42.69 -3.82
CA SER A 24 -3.92 -42.13 -3.66
C SER A 24 -3.88 -40.73 -3.04
N PHE A 25 -3.03 -40.56 -2.02
CA PHE A 25 -2.75 -39.27 -1.39
C PHE A 25 -2.08 -38.29 -2.37
N PHE A 26 -1.08 -38.73 -3.13
CA PHE A 26 -0.43 -37.87 -4.14
C PHE A 26 -1.37 -37.47 -5.29
N LEU A 27 -2.34 -38.33 -5.65
CA LEU A 27 -3.40 -37.94 -6.57
C LEU A 27 -4.27 -36.84 -5.93
N MET A 28 -4.84 -37.09 -4.75
CA MET A 28 -5.71 -36.15 -4.02
C MET A 28 -5.05 -34.78 -3.80
N ALA A 29 -3.81 -34.75 -3.32
CA ALA A 29 -3.05 -33.51 -3.05
C ALA A 29 -2.71 -32.72 -4.32
N LYS A 30 -2.71 -33.35 -5.50
CA LYS A 30 -2.53 -32.70 -6.81
C LYS A 30 -3.84 -32.15 -7.38
N PHE A 31 -4.99 -32.62 -6.87
CA PHE A 31 -6.33 -32.15 -7.24
C PHE A 31 -6.86 -31.00 -6.37
N ALA A 32 -6.19 -30.65 -5.26
CA ALA A 32 -6.54 -29.49 -4.45
C ALA A 32 -6.29 -28.19 -5.23
N VAL A 33 -7.37 -27.46 -5.48
CA VAL A 33 -7.45 -26.37 -6.48
C VAL A 33 -6.74 -25.07 -6.04
N GLN A 34 -6.37 -24.91 -4.76
CA GLN A 34 -5.86 -23.63 -4.23
C GLN A 34 -4.52 -23.70 -3.48
N SER A 35 -4.29 -24.66 -2.58
CA SER A 35 -2.97 -24.91 -1.96
C SER A 35 -2.94 -26.22 -1.16
N HIS A 36 -1.74 -26.74 -0.85
CA HIS A 36 -1.58 -27.89 0.05
C HIS A 36 -2.10 -27.63 1.48
N VAL A 37 -2.11 -26.36 1.90
CA VAL A 37 -2.60 -25.95 3.22
C VAL A 37 -4.13 -25.96 3.22
N ASP A 38 -4.74 -25.51 2.13
CA ASP A 38 -6.20 -25.58 1.97
C ASP A 38 -6.66 -27.04 1.96
N PHE A 39 -5.96 -27.94 1.25
CA PHE A 39 -6.20 -29.39 1.32
C PHE A 39 -6.15 -29.93 2.75
N PHE A 40 -5.14 -29.53 3.53
CA PHE A 40 -5.01 -29.96 4.91
C PHE A 40 -6.18 -29.46 5.78
N CYS A 41 -6.59 -28.21 5.60
CA CYS A 41 -7.70 -27.64 6.36
C CYS A 41 -9.06 -28.20 5.92
N SER A 42 -9.36 -28.26 4.63
CA SER A 42 -10.68 -28.68 4.13
C SER A 42 -10.87 -30.19 4.20
N ASP A 43 -9.87 -30.96 3.74
CA ASP A 43 -10.07 -32.38 3.44
C ASP A 43 -9.56 -33.30 4.56
N ILE A 44 -8.74 -32.79 5.48
CA ILE A 44 -8.23 -33.55 6.64
C ILE A 44 -8.83 -33.05 7.95
N ILE A 45 -8.88 -31.73 8.18
CA ILE A 45 -9.42 -31.17 9.44
C ILE A 45 -10.96 -31.05 9.39
N HIS A 46 -11.51 -30.46 8.32
CA HIS A 46 -12.94 -30.19 8.17
C HIS A 46 -13.67 -31.24 7.33
N ASN A 47 -13.23 -32.49 7.41
CA ASN A 47 -13.83 -33.55 6.61
C ASN A 47 -15.15 -34.02 7.23
N ASP A 48 -16.27 -33.74 6.57
CA ASP A 48 -17.62 -34.15 6.98
C ASP A 48 -17.73 -35.66 7.29
N PHE A 49 -16.95 -36.52 6.61
CA PHE A 49 -16.93 -37.96 6.86
C PHE A 49 -16.21 -38.36 8.15
N LEU A 50 -15.32 -37.51 8.65
CA LEU A 50 -14.66 -37.68 9.95
C LEU A 50 -15.57 -37.15 11.06
N GLU A 51 -16.31 -36.06 10.84
CA GLU A 51 -17.28 -35.55 11.83
C GLU A 51 -18.36 -36.57 12.21
N GLU A 52 -18.80 -37.44 11.31
CA GLU A 52 -19.74 -38.54 11.63
C GLU A 52 -19.17 -39.61 12.58
N LEU A 53 -17.84 -39.69 12.74
CA LEU A 53 -17.13 -40.63 13.60
C LEU A 53 -16.80 -40.06 15.00
N HIS A 54 -17.20 -38.82 15.30
CA HIS A 54 -16.88 -38.14 16.57
C HIS A 54 -17.37 -38.86 17.84
N ASN A 55 -18.29 -39.83 17.71
CA ASN A 55 -18.85 -40.64 18.80
C ASN A 55 -18.03 -41.92 19.10
N ASN A 56 -16.92 -42.16 18.40
CA ASN A 56 -16.10 -43.35 18.55
C ASN A 56 -14.75 -43.00 19.21
N ASP A 57 -14.36 -43.74 20.25
CA ASP A 57 -13.06 -43.57 20.95
C ASP A 57 -11.83 -43.72 20.02
N ASN A 58 -12.02 -44.25 18.80
CA ASN A 58 -10.99 -44.42 17.77
C ASN A 58 -10.84 -43.22 16.82
N TYR A 59 -11.65 -42.18 16.93
CA TYR A 59 -11.62 -41.01 16.05
C TYR A 59 -10.25 -40.32 16.05
N ASP A 60 -9.71 -40.06 17.24
CA ASP A 60 -8.41 -39.44 17.46
C ASP A 60 -7.27 -40.23 16.82
N ILE A 61 -7.35 -41.56 16.87
CA ILE A 61 -6.32 -42.45 16.32
C ILE A 61 -6.32 -42.37 14.79
N GLN A 62 -7.52 -42.33 14.18
CA GLN A 62 -7.65 -42.25 12.72
C GLN A 62 -7.22 -40.89 12.18
N ILE A 63 -7.59 -39.78 12.83
CA ILE A 63 -7.12 -38.45 12.44
C ILE A 63 -5.61 -38.34 12.54
N ARG A 64 -5.01 -38.81 13.65
CA ARG A 64 -3.55 -38.82 13.80
C ARG A 64 -2.89 -39.62 12.68
N LYS A 65 -3.47 -40.74 12.26
CA LYS A 65 -2.98 -41.51 11.10
C LYS A 65 -2.98 -40.69 9.81
N TYR A 66 -4.08 -39.99 9.50
CA TYR A 66 -4.17 -39.15 8.30
C TYR A 66 -3.25 -37.92 8.35
N ILE A 67 -3.12 -37.27 9.52
CA ILE A 67 -2.17 -36.17 9.72
C ILE A 67 -0.73 -36.66 9.52
N ASN A 68 -0.37 -37.82 10.09
CA ASN A 68 0.96 -38.41 9.93
C ASN A 68 1.26 -38.77 8.46
N LEU A 69 0.27 -39.33 7.74
CA LEU A 69 0.37 -39.58 6.30
C LEU A 69 0.56 -38.29 5.50
N TYR A 70 -0.14 -37.21 5.85
CA TYR A 70 0.04 -35.90 5.23
C TYR A 70 1.44 -35.34 5.48
N ILE A 71 1.93 -35.37 6.72
CA ILE A 71 3.26 -34.88 7.10
C ILE A 71 4.34 -35.65 6.34
N TYR A 72 4.24 -36.98 6.32
CA TYR A 72 5.19 -37.84 5.60
C TYR A 72 5.19 -37.54 4.11
N SER A 73 4.01 -37.47 3.49
CA SER A 73 3.88 -37.19 2.06
C SER A 73 4.39 -35.79 1.71
N LYS A 74 4.12 -34.81 2.57
CA LYS A 74 4.63 -33.44 2.41
C LYS A 74 6.15 -33.40 2.52
N HIS A 75 6.72 -34.15 3.46
CA HIS A 75 8.17 -34.28 3.61
C HIS A 75 8.82 -34.88 2.35
N VAL A 76 8.30 -36.00 1.84
CA VAL A 76 8.78 -36.64 0.61
C VAL A 76 8.64 -35.69 -0.59
N TYR A 77 7.49 -35.04 -0.75
CA TYR A 77 7.27 -34.04 -1.79
C TYR A 77 8.30 -32.90 -1.74
N ASN A 78 8.59 -32.38 -0.54
CA ASN A 78 9.56 -31.32 -0.35
C ASN A 78 10.99 -31.78 -0.73
N ILE A 79 11.36 -33.02 -0.39
CA ILE A 79 12.63 -33.62 -0.80
C ILE A 79 12.73 -33.72 -2.32
N LEU A 80 11.72 -34.29 -2.97
CA LEU A 80 11.68 -34.44 -4.43
C LEU A 80 11.72 -33.08 -5.13
N SER A 81 10.97 -32.11 -4.62
CA SER A 81 10.95 -30.73 -5.15
C SER A 81 12.33 -30.08 -5.03
N ARG A 82 13.02 -30.24 -3.89
CA ARG A 82 14.40 -29.77 -3.71
C ARG A 82 15.37 -30.47 -4.65
N PHE A 83 15.19 -31.76 -4.89
CA PHE A 83 16.02 -32.54 -5.82
C PHE A 83 15.85 -32.06 -7.27
N VAL A 84 14.61 -31.92 -7.73
CA VAL A 84 14.29 -31.36 -9.07
C VAL A 84 14.87 -29.95 -9.21
N TYR A 85 14.73 -29.11 -8.18
CA TYR A 85 15.30 -27.77 -8.17
C TYR A 85 16.83 -27.79 -8.31
N LYS A 86 17.54 -28.66 -7.57
CA LYS A 86 19.00 -28.82 -7.69
C LYS A 86 19.42 -29.23 -9.10
N ILE A 87 18.70 -30.15 -9.73
CA ILE A 87 18.96 -30.54 -11.12
C ILE A 87 18.74 -29.35 -12.06
N LYS A 88 17.64 -28.60 -11.88
CA LYS A 88 17.34 -27.43 -12.70
C LYS A 88 18.47 -26.41 -12.62
N VAL A 89 18.91 -26.07 -11.41
CA VAL A 89 20.02 -25.11 -11.17
C VAL A 89 21.34 -25.59 -11.80
N LYS A 90 21.62 -26.89 -11.79
CA LYS A 90 22.82 -27.44 -12.47
C LYS A 90 22.75 -27.32 -13.99
N LYS A 91 21.55 -27.41 -14.57
CA LYS A 91 21.33 -27.30 -16.03
C LYS A 91 21.14 -25.86 -16.51
N THR A 92 20.88 -24.91 -15.60
CA THR A 92 20.69 -23.50 -15.99
C THR A 92 22.00 -22.84 -16.39
N LYS A 93 21.92 -21.99 -17.42
CA LYS A 93 23.07 -21.22 -17.89
C LYS A 93 23.40 -20.11 -16.88
N LYS A 94 24.68 -19.86 -16.64
CA LYS A 94 25.10 -18.65 -15.91
C LYS A 94 25.20 -17.49 -16.88
N TYR A 95 24.63 -16.34 -16.52
CA TYR A 95 24.80 -15.13 -17.30
C TYR A 95 26.27 -14.70 -17.26
N GLN A 96 26.82 -14.34 -18.42
CA GLN A 96 28.27 -14.12 -18.59
C GLN A 96 28.75 -12.74 -18.14
N MET A 97 27.86 -11.86 -17.66
CA MET A 97 28.27 -10.54 -17.19
C MET A 97 28.97 -10.63 -15.83
N THR A 98 30.22 -10.17 -15.80
CA THR A 98 31.08 -10.18 -14.60
C THR A 98 31.07 -8.85 -13.86
N THR A 99 30.44 -7.83 -14.42
CA THR A 99 30.37 -6.48 -13.86
C THR A 99 28.99 -6.15 -13.29
N ASP A 100 28.97 -5.19 -12.36
CA ASP A 100 27.74 -4.60 -11.82
C ASP A 100 27.15 -3.53 -12.77
N LEU A 101 26.03 -2.91 -12.37
CA LEU A 101 25.36 -1.88 -13.19
C LEU A 101 26.20 -0.60 -13.37
N TYR A 102 27.26 -0.43 -12.58
CA TYR A 102 28.20 0.68 -12.63
C TYR A 102 29.57 0.25 -13.21
N PHE A 103 29.63 -0.91 -13.87
CA PHE A 103 30.83 -1.48 -14.48
C PHE A 103 31.95 -1.86 -13.50
N ASN A 104 31.66 -2.00 -12.21
CA ASN A 104 32.62 -2.56 -11.25
C ASN A 104 32.60 -4.09 -11.34
N ASP A 105 33.77 -4.72 -11.26
CA ASP A 105 33.85 -6.18 -11.26
C ASP A 105 33.20 -6.78 -10.01
N LEU A 106 32.31 -7.75 -10.22
CA LEU A 106 31.60 -8.46 -9.15
C LEU A 106 32.55 -9.27 -8.25
N SER A 107 33.73 -9.63 -8.76
CA SER A 107 34.77 -10.36 -8.01
C SER A 107 35.36 -9.53 -6.86
N LEU A 108 35.27 -8.20 -6.94
CA LEU A 108 35.77 -7.30 -5.90
C LEU A 108 34.88 -7.30 -4.65
N PHE A 109 33.65 -7.81 -4.75
CA PHE A 109 32.69 -7.76 -3.66
C PHE A 109 32.58 -9.10 -2.92
N PRO A 110 32.39 -9.07 -1.59
CA PRO A 110 32.21 -10.30 -0.81
C PRO A 110 30.85 -10.95 -1.13
N GLU A 111 30.79 -12.29 -1.07
CA GLU A 111 29.58 -13.08 -1.37
C GLU A 111 28.35 -12.71 -0.52
N ARG A 112 28.56 -12.09 0.64
CA ARG A 112 27.48 -11.57 1.49
C ARG A 112 26.71 -10.42 0.82
N GLN A 113 27.37 -9.67 -0.06
CA GLN A 113 26.82 -8.53 -0.80
C GLN A 113 26.30 -8.92 -2.20
N LEU A 114 26.46 -10.19 -2.59
CA LEU A 114 26.04 -10.71 -3.89
C LEU A 114 24.86 -11.67 -3.73
N ILE A 115 23.98 -11.68 -4.73
CA ILE A 115 22.87 -12.62 -4.82
C ILE A 115 22.76 -13.20 -6.23
N ASN A 116 22.52 -14.51 -6.29
CA ASN A 116 22.28 -15.21 -7.53
C ASN A 116 20.78 -15.46 -7.67
N LEU A 117 20.17 -14.89 -8.70
CA LEU A 117 18.74 -15.01 -8.99
C LEU A 117 18.55 -15.83 -10.26
N LEU A 118 17.62 -16.79 -10.20
CA LEU A 118 17.23 -17.59 -11.35
C LEU A 118 16.01 -16.95 -12.02
N GLU A 119 16.14 -16.61 -13.29
CA GLU A 119 15.06 -16.08 -14.12
C GLU A 119 15.20 -16.66 -15.53
N ASN A 120 14.11 -17.13 -16.16
CA ASN A 120 14.14 -17.71 -17.52
C ASN A 120 15.26 -18.74 -17.80
N ASN A 121 15.54 -19.62 -16.83
CA ASN A 121 16.61 -20.64 -16.88
C ASN A 121 18.04 -20.08 -16.99
N THR A 122 18.23 -18.79 -16.69
CA THR A 122 19.53 -18.14 -16.54
C THR A 122 19.73 -17.67 -15.11
N ILE A 123 20.95 -17.81 -14.60
CA ILE A 123 21.36 -17.31 -13.28
C ILE A 123 22.01 -15.95 -13.48
N TYR A 124 21.44 -14.92 -12.87
CA TYR A 124 21.96 -13.56 -12.85
C TYR A 124 22.56 -13.27 -11.47
N THR A 125 23.76 -12.73 -11.46
CA THR A 125 24.42 -12.26 -10.24
C THR A 125 24.16 -10.77 -10.09
N PHE A 126 23.66 -10.34 -8.94
CA PHE A 126 23.44 -8.94 -8.63
C PHE A 126 24.15 -8.54 -7.34
N ARG A 127 24.55 -7.28 -7.28
CA ARG A 127 24.92 -6.63 -6.03
C ARG A 127 23.66 -6.20 -5.28
N LEU A 128 23.65 -6.40 -3.96
CA LEU A 128 22.48 -6.06 -3.14
C LEU A 128 22.18 -4.55 -3.15
N THR A 129 23.18 -3.69 -3.22
CA THR A 129 22.98 -2.23 -3.31
C THR A 129 22.22 -1.84 -4.56
N ASP A 130 22.54 -2.47 -5.68
CA ASP A 130 21.89 -2.20 -6.97
C ASP A 130 20.43 -2.62 -6.93
N LEU A 131 20.14 -3.78 -6.33
CA LEU A 131 18.76 -4.23 -6.10
C LEU A 131 17.99 -3.30 -5.16
N ILE A 132 18.62 -2.81 -4.10
CA ILE A 132 18.00 -1.84 -3.18
C ILE A 132 17.62 -0.57 -3.94
N ASN A 133 18.51 -0.08 -4.82
CA ASN A 133 18.24 1.11 -5.63
C ASN A 133 17.12 0.84 -6.64
N ILE A 134 17.15 -0.27 -7.38
CA ILE A 134 16.09 -0.67 -8.32
C ILE A 134 14.73 -0.72 -7.61
N PHE A 135 14.67 -1.29 -6.40
CA PHE A 135 13.44 -1.37 -5.63
C PHE A 135 12.98 0.01 -5.18
N ASN A 136 13.87 0.85 -4.63
CA ASN A 136 13.52 2.19 -4.22
C ASN A 136 13.00 3.02 -5.39
N ASP A 137 13.67 2.98 -6.54
CA ASP A 137 13.31 3.75 -7.72
C ASP A 137 11.97 3.29 -8.29
N SER A 138 11.76 1.97 -8.39
CA SER A 138 10.52 1.40 -8.91
C SER A 138 9.31 1.68 -7.98
N LEU A 139 9.50 1.53 -6.66
CA LEU A 139 8.42 1.70 -5.68
C LEU A 139 8.14 3.17 -5.34
N LEU A 140 9.08 4.08 -5.58
CA LEU A 140 8.92 5.53 -5.39
C LEU A 140 8.80 6.25 -6.74
N GLU A 141 8.32 5.55 -7.76
CA GLU A 141 7.97 6.15 -9.05
C GLU A 141 6.80 7.13 -8.88
N ILE A 142 6.86 8.25 -9.59
CA ILE A 142 5.88 9.34 -9.49
C ILE A 142 5.40 9.78 -10.86
N GLU A 143 4.17 10.26 -10.90
CA GLU A 143 3.57 10.94 -12.05
C GLU A 143 2.99 12.28 -11.57
N GLY A 144 3.69 13.38 -11.86
CA GLY A 144 3.40 14.69 -11.28
C GLY A 144 3.47 14.65 -9.75
N LEU A 145 2.32 14.85 -9.10
CA LEU A 145 2.18 14.79 -7.64
C LEU A 145 1.55 13.47 -7.15
N PHE A 146 1.36 12.48 -8.00
CA PHE A 146 0.75 11.20 -7.64
C PHE A 146 1.79 10.07 -7.56
N PRO A 147 1.76 9.26 -6.48
CA PRO A 147 2.62 8.08 -6.41
C PRO A 147 2.08 6.99 -7.34
N VAL A 148 2.92 6.48 -8.23
CA VAL A 148 2.58 5.40 -9.18
C VAL A 148 3.62 4.28 -9.07
N PRO A 149 3.69 3.58 -7.92
CA PRO A 149 4.66 2.52 -7.68
C PRO A 149 4.57 1.43 -8.76
N LYS A 150 5.72 0.96 -9.23
CA LYS A 150 5.87 -0.11 -10.22
C LYS A 150 6.60 -1.31 -9.62
N ASN A 151 6.33 -2.48 -10.17
CA ASN A 151 6.98 -3.71 -9.73
C ASN A 151 8.45 -3.66 -10.18
N PRO A 152 9.41 -3.95 -9.29
CA PRO A 152 10.82 -3.93 -9.64
C PRO A 152 11.09 -4.93 -10.77
N LYS A 153 11.95 -4.50 -11.70
CA LYS A 153 12.31 -5.26 -12.90
C LYS A 153 13.79 -5.63 -12.87
N ASN A 154 14.11 -6.74 -13.50
CA ASN A 154 15.49 -7.10 -13.79
C ASN A 154 16.03 -6.17 -14.89
N PRO A 155 17.13 -5.44 -14.66
CA PRO A 155 17.70 -4.51 -15.63
C PRO A 155 18.20 -5.19 -16.91
N TYR A 156 18.56 -6.48 -16.86
CA TYR A 156 19.08 -7.22 -18.00
C TYR A 156 17.97 -7.74 -18.93
N THR A 157 16.80 -8.06 -18.40
CA THR A 157 15.68 -8.68 -19.15
C THR A 157 14.47 -7.78 -19.29
N ASN A 158 14.40 -6.69 -18.51
CA ASN A 158 13.22 -5.83 -18.33
C ASN A 158 11.97 -6.57 -17.84
N LEU A 159 12.11 -7.78 -17.30
CA LEU A 159 11.01 -8.57 -16.75
C LEU A 159 10.84 -8.28 -15.26
N HIS A 160 9.60 -8.42 -14.77
CA HIS A 160 9.32 -8.29 -13.35
C HIS A 160 9.88 -9.50 -12.58
N PHE A 161 10.49 -9.23 -11.43
CA PHE A 161 10.95 -10.30 -10.57
C PHE A 161 9.78 -11.18 -10.12
N SER A 162 9.95 -12.49 -10.25
CA SER A 162 8.97 -13.45 -9.71
C SER A 162 8.81 -13.30 -8.19
N PRO A 163 7.64 -13.61 -7.60
CA PRO A 163 7.42 -13.54 -6.16
C PRO A 163 8.49 -14.28 -5.35
N ASN A 164 8.90 -15.46 -5.82
CA ASN A 164 9.97 -16.25 -5.19
C ASN A 164 11.31 -15.49 -5.15
N ASN A 165 11.66 -14.80 -6.22
CA ASN A 165 12.87 -13.98 -6.28
C ASN A 165 12.76 -12.78 -5.34
N LEU A 166 11.60 -12.14 -5.24
CA LEU A 166 11.37 -11.02 -4.31
C LEU A 166 11.62 -11.43 -2.85
N TYR A 167 11.11 -12.59 -2.42
CA TYR A 167 11.40 -13.14 -1.09
C TYR A 167 12.89 -13.42 -0.90
N ASN A 168 13.53 -14.06 -1.88
CA ASN A 168 14.96 -14.36 -1.82
C ASN A 168 15.81 -13.09 -1.67
N ILE A 169 15.48 -12.04 -2.42
CA ILE A 169 16.14 -10.72 -2.33
C ILE A 169 15.96 -10.15 -0.92
N TYR A 170 14.72 -10.06 -0.44
CA TYR A 170 14.42 -9.48 0.87
C TYR A 170 15.17 -10.18 2.00
N PHE A 171 15.10 -11.52 2.06
CA PHE A 171 15.80 -12.29 3.09
C PHE A 171 17.32 -12.21 2.97
N LYS A 172 17.86 -12.06 1.75
CA LYS A 172 19.30 -11.87 1.57
C LYS A 172 19.73 -10.48 2.07
N ILE A 173 18.94 -9.43 1.84
CA ILE A 173 19.22 -8.11 2.41
C ILE A 173 19.13 -8.16 3.95
N LEU A 174 18.12 -8.83 4.50
CA LEU A 174 17.94 -8.99 5.96
C LEU A 174 19.12 -9.71 6.63
N LYS A 175 19.69 -10.72 5.97
CA LYS A 175 20.86 -11.45 6.46
C LYS A 175 22.18 -10.71 6.23
N SER A 176 22.15 -9.65 5.44
CA SER A 176 23.32 -8.80 5.17
C SER A 176 23.42 -7.68 6.19
N ASN A 177 24.54 -6.94 6.17
CA ASN A 177 24.72 -5.77 7.02
C ASN A 177 24.11 -4.49 6.40
N PHE A 178 23.37 -4.59 5.30
CA PHE A 178 22.76 -3.43 4.66
C PHE A 178 21.48 -3.00 5.36
N HIS A 179 21.27 -1.69 5.44
CA HIS A 179 20.03 -1.12 5.92
C HIS A 179 18.89 -1.37 4.92
N ILE A 180 17.78 -1.96 5.37
CA ILE A 180 16.58 -2.14 4.55
C ILE A 180 15.78 -0.83 4.51
N PRO A 181 15.60 -0.20 3.34
CA PRO A 181 14.71 0.95 3.22
C PRO A 181 13.28 0.60 3.66
N ILE A 182 12.64 1.53 4.38
CA ILE A 182 11.28 1.37 4.90
C ILE A 182 10.28 0.98 3.80
N ILE A 183 10.42 1.52 2.59
CA ILE A 183 9.53 1.20 1.48
C ILE A 183 9.63 -0.28 1.08
N ILE A 184 10.83 -0.88 1.14
CA ILE A 184 11.03 -2.30 0.84
C ILE A 184 10.43 -3.17 1.94
N ALA A 185 10.59 -2.78 3.21
CA ALA A 185 9.95 -3.47 4.34
C ALA A 185 8.42 -3.42 4.25
N ASN A 186 7.84 -2.26 3.93
CA ASN A 186 6.40 -2.11 3.71
C ASN A 186 5.92 -2.94 2.51
N PHE A 187 6.70 -3.00 1.44
CA PHE A 187 6.38 -3.83 0.28
C PHE A 187 6.38 -5.33 0.60
N PHE A 188 7.32 -5.79 1.44
CA PHE A 188 7.31 -7.16 1.98
C PHE A 188 6.06 -7.43 2.85
N ASN A 189 5.70 -6.51 3.74
CA ASN A 189 4.49 -6.63 4.58
C ASN A 189 3.21 -6.71 3.74
N CYS A 190 3.21 -6.07 2.57
CA CYS A 190 2.12 -6.13 1.59
C CYS A 190 2.20 -7.33 0.64
N GLN A 191 2.96 -8.38 0.99
CA GLN A 191 3.16 -9.60 0.18
C GLN A 191 3.66 -9.31 -1.25
N PHE A 192 4.44 -8.24 -1.41
CA PHE A 192 4.93 -7.76 -2.70
C PHE A 192 3.83 -7.40 -3.73
N LYS A 193 2.63 -7.02 -3.26
CA LYS A 193 1.53 -6.54 -4.12
C LYS A 193 1.48 -5.02 -4.08
N ILE A 194 1.54 -4.39 -5.26
CA ILE A 194 1.47 -2.92 -5.39
C ILE A 194 0.14 -2.36 -4.88
N ASN A 195 -0.98 -3.01 -5.20
CA ASN A 195 -2.31 -2.52 -4.81
C ASN A 195 -2.40 -2.40 -3.28
N LEU A 196 -1.98 -3.44 -2.55
CA LEU A 196 -1.94 -3.43 -1.09
C LEU A 196 -0.96 -2.39 -0.53
N LEU A 197 0.17 -2.17 -1.22
CA LEU A 197 1.13 -1.13 -0.83
C LEU A 197 0.52 0.27 -0.94
N LEU A 198 -0.20 0.53 -2.03
CA LEU A 198 -0.93 1.79 -2.21
C LEU A 198 -2.01 1.94 -1.13
N ASP A 199 -2.87 0.95 -0.95
CA ASP A 199 -3.99 1.04 0.00
C ASP A 199 -3.52 1.26 1.44
N ASN A 200 -2.49 0.54 1.89
CA ASN A 200 -2.04 0.58 3.28
C ASN A 200 -1.03 1.70 3.57
N HIS A 201 -0.22 2.10 2.58
CA HIS A 201 0.91 3.02 2.78
C HIS A 201 0.85 4.28 1.90
N TYR A 202 -0.33 4.63 1.36
CA TYR A 202 -0.53 5.85 0.58
C TYR A 202 0.00 7.13 1.25
N PRO A 203 -0.22 7.39 2.57
CA PRO A 203 0.28 8.62 3.20
C PRO A 203 1.79 8.78 3.09
N TYR A 204 2.52 7.71 3.36
CA TYR A 204 3.97 7.68 3.25
C TYR A 204 4.45 7.90 1.81
N LEU A 205 3.84 7.20 0.86
CA LEU A 205 4.17 7.32 -0.56
C LEU A 205 3.91 8.74 -1.08
N LYS A 206 2.79 9.36 -0.67
CA LYS A 206 2.42 10.71 -1.09
C LYS A 206 3.41 11.75 -0.59
N ASP A 207 3.83 11.68 0.68
CA ASP A 207 4.82 12.61 1.22
C ASP A 207 6.18 12.44 0.50
N LYS A 208 6.61 11.20 0.25
CA LYS A 208 7.84 10.94 -0.51
C LYS A 208 7.72 11.42 -1.96
N CYS A 209 6.56 11.26 -2.59
CA CYS A 209 6.27 11.74 -3.93
C CYS A 209 6.43 13.26 -4.04
N ILE A 210 5.87 14.02 -3.08
CA ILE A 210 5.99 15.48 -3.04
C ILE A 210 7.46 15.89 -2.92
N LEU A 211 8.23 15.22 -2.07
CA LEU A 211 9.65 15.49 -1.90
C LEU A 211 10.47 15.19 -3.17
N LYS A 212 10.15 14.11 -3.88
CA LYS A 212 10.78 13.74 -5.15
C LYS A 212 10.43 14.74 -6.25
N PHE A 213 9.17 15.14 -6.37
CA PHE A 213 8.72 16.19 -7.29
C PHE A 213 9.46 17.52 -7.08
N CYS A 214 9.67 17.95 -5.83
CA CYS A 214 10.43 19.19 -5.56
C CYS A 214 11.88 19.11 -6.04
N LYS A 215 12.49 17.92 -6.06
CA LYS A 215 13.86 17.71 -6.54
C LYS A 215 13.90 17.62 -8.06
N GLU A 216 13.13 16.69 -8.63
CA GLU A 216 13.28 16.24 -10.02
C GLU A 216 12.26 16.84 -10.98
N GLY A 217 11.17 17.44 -10.48
CA GLY A 217 10.08 17.96 -11.31
C GLY A 217 10.51 19.04 -12.29
N SER A 218 9.75 19.19 -13.38
CA SER A 218 10.02 20.17 -14.42
C SER A 218 9.99 21.59 -13.86
N SER A 219 10.84 22.47 -14.39
CA SER A 219 10.83 23.88 -13.99
C SER A 219 9.49 24.54 -14.29
N TYR A 220 8.78 24.09 -15.33
CA TYR A 220 7.45 24.56 -15.68
C TYR A 220 6.41 24.17 -14.63
N GLU A 221 6.31 22.87 -14.31
CA GLU A 221 5.38 22.35 -13.30
C GLU A 221 5.64 22.96 -11.92
N LYS A 222 6.91 23.15 -11.56
CA LYS A 222 7.29 23.83 -10.31
C LYS A 222 6.80 25.27 -10.31
N TYR A 223 6.95 25.99 -11.41
CA TYR A 223 6.51 27.39 -11.50
C TYR A 223 4.99 27.52 -11.45
N GLU A 224 4.25 26.65 -12.14
CA GLU A 224 2.79 26.60 -12.06
C GLU A 224 2.31 26.40 -10.63
N ASN A 225 2.95 25.49 -9.88
CA ASN A 225 2.64 25.30 -8.46
C ASN A 225 3.04 26.51 -7.60
N ILE A 226 4.08 27.26 -7.97
CA ILE A 226 4.43 28.53 -7.32
C ILE A 226 3.37 29.59 -7.59
N GLU A 227 2.87 29.73 -8.82
CA GLU A 227 1.77 30.66 -9.16
C GLU A 227 0.52 30.33 -8.34
N ASN A 228 0.18 29.05 -8.24
CA ASN A 228 -0.89 28.57 -7.36
C ASN A 228 -0.65 28.87 -5.87
N MET A 229 0.60 28.75 -5.40
CA MET A 229 0.96 29.10 -4.03
C MET A 229 0.73 30.58 -3.72
N PHE A 230 1.13 31.49 -4.63
CA PHE A 230 0.89 32.93 -4.47
C PHE A 230 -0.61 33.25 -4.51
N PHE A 231 -1.37 32.56 -5.37
CA PHE A 231 -2.82 32.74 -5.46
C PHE A 231 -3.55 32.28 -4.19
N ASP A 232 -3.16 31.15 -3.62
CA ASP A 232 -3.75 30.61 -2.38
C ASP A 232 -3.41 31.49 -1.17
N TYR A 233 -2.18 31.97 -1.08
CA TYR A 233 -1.73 32.82 0.03
C TYR A 233 -2.07 34.30 -0.15
N ARG A 234 -2.80 34.69 -1.20
CA ARG A 234 -3.05 36.11 -1.58
C ARG A 234 -3.53 37.00 -0.44
N THR A 235 -4.38 36.48 0.45
CA THR A 235 -4.89 37.23 1.61
C THR A 235 -3.81 37.46 2.66
N ASP A 236 -2.93 36.48 2.85
CA ASP A 236 -1.84 36.54 3.83
C ASP A 236 -0.67 37.40 3.37
N ILE A 237 -0.47 37.53 2.04
CA ILE A 237 0.64 38.25 1.41
C ILE A 237 0.24 39.60 0.83
N GLU A 238 -0.91 40.15 1.23
CA GLU A 238 -1.38 41.48 0.79
C GLU A 238 -1.55 41.60 -0.73
N TRP A 239 -2.11 40.56 -1.37
CA TRP A 239 -2.43 40.51 -2.80
C TRP A 239 -1.24 40.68 -3.75
N VAL A 240 -0.06 40.42 -3.23
CA VAL A 240 1.18 40.31 -3.99
C VAL A 240 1.10 39.18 -5.03
N TYR A 241 1.58 39.42 -6.25
CA TYR A 241 1.62 38.43 -7.31
C TYR A 241 2.98 38.39 -8.03
N ILE A 242 3.24 37.27 -8.71
CA ILE A 242 4.41 37.04 -9.56
C ILE A 242 3.99 37.10 -11.05
N PRO A 243 4.93 37.23 -12.00
CA PRO A 243 4.61 37.13 -13.42
C PRO A 243 3.84 35.85 -13.74
N SER A 244 2.88 35.92 -14.65
CA SER A 244 2.25 34.70 -15.16
C SER A 244 3.26 33.91 -15.97
N ILE A 245 3.13 32.57 -15.96
CA ILE A 245 3.98 31.65 -16.71
C ILE A 245 4.06 31.98 -18.22
N ARG A 246 3.03 32.61 -18.77
CA ARG A 246 2.96 33.03 -20.18
C ARG A 246 3.81 34.26 -20.52
N SER A 247 4.15 35.07 -19.51
CA SER A 247 4.80 36.36 -19.70
C SER A 247 6.28 36.36 -19.28
N ILE A 248 6.75 35.29 -18.63
CA ILE A 248 8.09 35.20 -18.05
C ILE A 248 9.08 34.52 -19.00
N ARG A 249 10.34 34.96 -18.98
CA ARG A 249 11.43 34.27 -19.69
C ARG A 249 11.85 33.00 -18.94
N VAL A 250 12.29 31.98 -19.67
CA VAL A 250 12.71 30.68 -19.10
C VAL A 250 13.80 30.83 -18.04
N SER A 251 14.78 31.72 -18.26
CA SER A 251 15.87 31.97 -17.30
C SER A 251 15.38 32.56 -15.97
N GLU A 252 14.41 33.48 -16.04
CA GLU A 252 13.79 34.10 -14.87
C GLU A 252 12.92 33.08 -14.12
N MET A 253 12.15 32.27 -14.84
CA MET A 253 11.37 31.16 -14.27
C MET A 253 12.26 30.22 -13.44
N MET A 254 13.39 29.80 -13.99
CA MET A 254 14.36 28.96 -13.28
C MET A 254 14.91 29.64 -12.03
N ASN A 255 15.10 30.97 -12.04
CA ASN A 255 15.53 31.72 -10.88
C ASN A 255 14.47 31.72 -9.76
N TYR A 256 13.19 31.91 -10.10
CA TYR A 256 12.10 31.76 -9.12
C TYR A 256 12.03 30.35 -8.57
N CYS A 257 12.08 29.33 -9.42
CA CYS A 257 12.04 27.93 -8.99
C CYS A 257 13.19 27.60 -8.03
N LYS A 258 14.40 28.14 -8.25
CA LYS A 258 15.53 27.98 -7.33
C LYS A 258 15.30 28.68 -6.00
N LYS A 259 14.92 29.96 -6.01
CA LYS A 259 14.75 30.76 -4.78
C LYS A 259 13.56 30.30 -3.93
N LEU A 260 12.48 29.87 -4.57
CA LEU A 260 11.23 29.48 -3.92
C LEU A 260 11.08 27.97 -3.72
N ASN A 261 12.10 27.15 -4.04
CA ASN A 261 11.98 25.70 -3.92
C ASN A 261 11.60 25.23 -2.50
N ILE A 262 12.13 25.89 -1.47
CA ILE A 262 11.82 25.60 -0.06
C ILE A 262 10.36 25.98 0.25
N ALA A 263 9.91 27.15 -0.20
CA ALA A 263 8.54 27.60 -0.03
C ALA A 263 7.56 26.67 -0.76
N LEU A 264 7.88 26.29 -1.99
CA LEU A 264 7.12 25.34 -2.81
C LEU A 264 6.99 23.99 -2.10
N LYS A 265 8.09 23.45 -1.57
CA LYS A 265 8.07 22.20 -0.79
C LYS A 265 7.10 22.28 0.39
N TYR A 266 7.13 23.37 1.16
CA TYR A 266 6.23 23.55 2.31
C TYR A 266 4.78 23.75 1.89
N TYR A 267 4.53 24.49 0.82
CA TYR A 267 3.19 24.65 0.25
C TYR A 267 2.61 23.31 -0.23
N LEU A 268 3.37 22.54 -1.00
CA LEU A 268 2.90 21.25 -1.52
C LEU A 268 2.63 20.24 -0.39
N LEU A 269 3.49 20.19 0.63
CA LEU A 269 3.21 19.37 1.82
C LEU A 269 2.01 19.89 2.60
N GLY A 270 1.88 21.21 2.76
CA GLY A 270 0.75 21.85 3.44
C GLY A 270 -0.60 21.58 2.77
N LYS A 271 -0.62 21.53 1.43
CA LYS A 271 -1.85 21.36 0.64
C LYS A 271 -2.19 19.89 0.37
N PHE A 272 -1.19 19.08 0.01
CA PHE A 272 -1.41 17.73 -0.54
C PHE A 272 -0.98 16.58 0.37
N SER A 273 -0.33 16.83 1.51
CA SER A 273 0.03 15.75 2.45
C SER A 273 -1.24 15.11 3.04
N PRO A 274 -1.36 13.77 3.11
CA PRO A 274 -2.55 13.15 3.68
C PRO A 274 -2.68 13.31 5.19
N ASN A 275 -1.58 13.58 5.91
CA ASN A 275 -1.58 13.76 7.35
C ASN A 275 -1.92 15.22 7.73
N ASN A 276 -2.92 15.41 8.59
CA ASN A 276 -3.37 16.75 9.00
C ASN A 276 -2.30 17.50 9.81
N TRP A 277 -1.53 16.80 10.63
CA TRP A 277 -0.52 17.44 11.47
C TRP A 277 0.65 17.97 10.63
N THR A 278 1.06 17.23 9.61
CA THR A 278 2.06 17.71 8.64
C THR A 278 1.50 18.86 7.82
N LYS A 279 0.23 18.79 7.38
CA LYS A 279 -0.43 19.88 6.65
C LYS A 279 -0.35 21.20 7.39
N ASP A 280 -0.87 21.26 8.62
CA ASP A 280 -0.94 22.51 9.39
C ASP A 280 0.46 23.08 9.68
N LYS A 281 1.40 22.20 10.05
CA LYS A 281 2.79 22.57 10.29
C LYS A 281 3.41 23.21 9.04
N TYR A 282 3.33 22.55 7.89
CA TYR A 282 4.00 23.01 6.67
C TYR A 282 3.27 24.18 6.01
N TYR A 283 1.95 24.30 6.18
CA TYR A 283 1.18 25.46 5.72
C TYR A 283 1.68 26.75 6.39
N ASN A 284 1.81 26.76 7.73
CA ASN A 284 2.30 27.92 8.48
C ASN A 284 3.77 28.25 8.15
N LEU A 285 4.61 27.23 8.00
CA LEU A 285 6.01 27.41 7.58
C LEU A 285 6.11 27.98 6.16
N GLY A 286 5.30 27.48 5.23
CA GLY A 286 5.23 27.96 3.85
C GLY A 286 4.91 29.46 3.80
N LYS A 287 3.88 29.90 4.54
CA LYS A 287 3.53 31.32 4.64
C LYS A 287 4.68 32.18 5.16
N THR A 288 5.35 31.72 6.21
CA THR A 288 6.46 32.43 6.81
C THR A 288 7.60 32.63 5.81
N VAL A 289 7.95 31.57 5.07
CA VAL A 289 9.02 31.63 4.05
C VAL A 289 8.64 32.50 2.86
N VAL A 290 7.37 32.49 2.42
CA VAL A 290 6.93 33.38 1.33
C VAL A 290 6.99 34.85 1.79
N LYS A 291 6.55 35.16 3.01
CA LYS A 291 6.63 36.53 3.57
C LYS A 291 8.08 37.02 3.68
N THR A 292 9.01 36.17 4.12
CA THR A 292 10.44 36.54 4.16
C THR A 292 11.02 36.71 2.76
N PHE A 293 10.62 35.88 1.80
CA PHE A 293 11.02 36.05 0.40
C PHE A 293 10.58 37.39 -0.17
N ILE A 294 9.32 37.78 0.04
CA ILE A 294 8.75 39.06 -0.44
C ILE A 294 9.51 40.24 0.18
N ARG A 295 9.76 40.21 1.50
CA ARG A 295 10.53 41.26 2.20
C ARG A 295 11.94 41.42 1.64
N ASN A 296 12.59 40.32 1.27
CA ASN A 296 13.96 40.34 0.80
C ASN A 296 14.09 40.61 -0.71
N ASN A 297 13.01 40.46 -1.50
CA ASN A 297 13.04 40.54 -2.96
C ASN A 297 11.87 41.38 -3.51
N ASP A 298 11.72 42.62 -3.05
CA ASP A 298 10.61 43.49 -3.48
C ASP A 298 10.62 43.76 -5.00
N ASN A 299 11.80 43.71 -5.63
CA ASN A 299 11.97 43.93 -7.07
C ASN A 299 11.46 42.77 -7.95
N LEU A 300 11.26 41.57 -7.38
CA LEU A 300 10.85 40.36 -8.12
C LEU A 300 9.35 40.10 -8.01
N VAL A 301 8.61 41.07 -7.49
CA VAL A 301 7.27 40.84 -6.98
C VAL A 301 6.40 42.04 -7.33
N PHE A 302 5.17 41.81 -7.77
CA PHE A 302 4.25 42.86 -8.18
C PHE A 302 3.20 43.08 -7.09
N LYS A 303 3.01 44.34 -6.71
CA LYS A 303 1.96 44.77 -5.78
C LYS A 303 0.82 45.38 -6.59
N PRO A 304 -0.45 45.11 -6.25
CA PRO A 304 -1.57 45.79 -6.90
C PRO A 304 -1.38 47.30 -6.69
N ARG A 305 -1.56 48.08 -7.76
CA ARG A 305 -1.62 49.54 -7.63
C ARG A 305 -2.68 49.84 -6.58
N SER A 306 -2.31 50.58 -5.53
CA SER A 306 -3.31 51.13 -4.63
C SER A 306 -4.29 51.91 -5.50
N VAL A 307 -5.56 51.51 -5.48
CA VAL A 307 -6.62 52.33 -6.04
C VAL A 307 -6.60 53.58 -5.17
N GLN A 308 -5.93 54.64 -5.62
CA GLN A 308 -6.15 55.97 -5.06
C GLN A 308 -7.65 56.15 -5.05
N ASN A 309 -8.20 56.39 -3.86
CA ASN A 309 -9.62 56.56 -3.64
C ASN A 309 -10.18 57.53 -4.70
N ASN A 310 -10.88 56.98 -5.70
CA ASN A 310 -11.64 57.76 -6.70
C ASN A 310 -12.89 58.37 -6.04
N SER A 311 -12.77 58.89 -4.81
CA SER A 311 -13.81 59.67 -4.13
C SER A 311 -14.13 60.94 -4.93
N THR A 312 -13.17 61.48 -5.68
CA THR A 312 -13.38 62.61 -6.59
C THR A 312 -14.18 62.25 -7.84
N LEU A 313 -14.07 61.02 -8.36
CA LEU A 313 -14.81 60.58 -9.54
C LEU A 313 -16.27 60.24 -9.20
N ARG A 314 -16.52 59.60 -8.05
CA ARG A 314 -17.89 59.33 -7.55
C ARG A 314 -18.66 60.63 -7.34
N ASN A 315 -18.02 61.67 -6.79
CA ASN A 315 -18.66 62.97 -6.55
C ASN A 315 -19.06 63.72 -7.83
N ARG A 316 -18.41 63.45 -8.97
CA ARG A 316 -18.82 64.02 -10.28
C ARG A 316 -20.05 63.33 -10.86
N ILE A 317 -20.25 62.04 -10.59
CA ILE A 317 -21.40 61.29 -11.09
C ILE A 317 -22.66 61.62 -10.28
N THR A 318 -22.55 61.80 -8.96
CA THR A 318 -23.69 62.20 -8.11
C THR A 318 -24.19 63.61 -8.43
N ARG A 319 -23.30 64.57 -8.72
CA ARG A 319 -23.70 65.93 -9.12
C ARG A 319 -24.44 66.00 -10.45
N ARG A 320 -24.22 65.05 -11.37
CA ARG A 320 -24.99 64.97 -12.63
C ARG A 320 -26.38 64.34 -12.46
N ARG A 321 -26.59 63.53 -11.42
CA ARG A 321 -27.88 62.89 -11.17
C ARG A 321 -28.87 63.79 -10.42
N THR A 322 -28.37 64.71 -9.60
CA THR A 322 -29.22 65.65 -8.83
C THR A 322 -29.83 66.77 -9.69
N THR A 323 -29.22 67.11 -10.83
CA THR A 323 -29.80 68.11 -11.75
C THR A 323 -30.90 67.55 -12.66
N LEU A 324 -30.88 66.24 -12.96
CA LEU A 324 -31.88 65.60 -13.83
C LEU A 324 -33.17 65.20 -13.10
N ASN A 325 -33.11 64.96 -11.78
CA ASN A 325 -34.28 64.56 -10.99
C ASN A 325 -35.16 65.75 -10.51
N ARG A 326 -34.83 67.00 -10.88
CA ARG A 326 -35.59 68.18 -10.48
C ARG A 326 -36.70 68.60 -11.47
N LEU A 327 -36.89 67.85 -12.56
CA LEU A 327 -37.84 68.22 -13.62
C LEU A 327 -39.07 67.31 -13.76
N ASN A 328 -39.22 66.23 -12.99
CA ASN A 328 -40.43 65.40 -13.05
C ASN A 328 -40.83 64.91 -11.65
N SER A 329 -41.75 65.63 -11.00
CA SER A 329 -42.43 65.15 -9.80
C SER A 329 -43.95 65.25 -10.00
N VAL A 330 -44.55 64.18 -10.49
CA VAL A 330 -45.99 63.91 -10.31
C VAL A 330 -46.09 62.83 -9.21
N PRO A 331 -46.85 63.04 -8.13
CA PRO A 331 -46.99 62.04 -7.08
C PRO A 331 -47.87 60.88 -7.55
N PRO A 332 -47.54 59.61 -7.23
CA PRO A 332 -48.37 58.47 -7.57
C PRO A 332 -49.61 58.36 -6.66
N PRO A 333 -50.74 57.81 -7.16
CA PRO A 333 -51.97 57.66 -6.38
C PRO A 333 -51.87 56.51 -5.34
N PRO A 334 -52.67 56.57 -4.26
CA PRO A 334 -52.63 55.58 -3.17
C PRO A 334 -53.23 54.22 -3.57
N PRO A 335 -52.72 53.10 -3.00
CA PRO A 335 -53.15 51.76 -3.36
C PRO A 335 -54.50 51.36 -2.71
N PRO A 336 -55.28 50.46 -3.35
CA PRO A 336 -56.55 49.99 -2.80
C PRO A 336 -56.36 48.91 -1.71
N THR A 337 -57.20 48.96 -0.69
CA THR A 337 -57.29 47.99 0.41
C THR A 337 -58.10 46.75 -0.01
N THR A 338 -57.52 45.56 0.17
CA THR A 338 -58.21 44.27 0.05
C THR A 338 -58.03 43.41 1.32
N PRO A 339 -59.05 42.62 1.72
CA PRO A 339 -59.04 41.83 2.95
C PRO A 339 -58.26 40.50 2.79
N PRO A 340 -57.83 39.86 3.90
CA PRO A 340 -56.88 38.76 3.85
C PRO A 340 -57.57 37.42 3.51
N PRO A 341 -56.95 36.54 2.69
CA PRO A 341 -57.46 35.20 2.49
C PRO A 341 -56.81 34.15 3.41
N THR A 342 -57.67 33.21 3.73
CA THR A 342 -57.66 32.08 4.66
C THR A 342 -56.50 31.09 4.47
N ARG A 343 -55.97 30.58 5.60
CA ARG A 343 -54.89 29.58 5.69
C ARG A 343 -55.45 28.17 5.43
N ILE A 344 -55.04 27.53 4.33
CA ILE A 344 -55.31 26.11 4.05
C ILE A 344 -54.09 25.29 4.49
N ALA A 345 -54.29 24.29 5.35
CA ALA A 345 -53.26 23.36 5.81
C ALA A 345 -53.14 22.16 4.83
N PRO A 346 -51.92 21.67 4.52
CA PRO A 346 -51.74 20.50 3.67
C PRO A 346 -51.92 19.17 4.44
N PRO A 347 -52.28 18.07 3.76
CA PRO A 347 -52.56 16.78 4.37
C PRO A 347 -51.28 15.99 4.73
N ALA A 348 -51.38 15.13 5.75
CA ALA A 348 -50.29 14.30 6.27
C ALA A 348 -49.94 13.10 5.37
N PRO A 349 -48.66 12.67 5.30
CA PRO A 349 -48.23 11.51 4.52
C PRO A 349 -48.46 10.16 5.25
N PRO A 350 -48.53 9.03 4.52
CA PRO A 350 -48.82 7.70 5.08
C PRO A 350 -47.58 7.05 5.76
N PRO A 351 -47.78 6.04 6.63
CA PRO A 351 -46.71 5.49 7.47
C PRO A 351 -45.76 4.56 6.70
N LEU A 352 -44.46 4.70 6.99
CA LEU A 352 -43.38 3.83 6.50
C LEU A 352 -43.33 2.53 7.31
N THR A 353 -43.52 1.39 6.64
CA THR A 353 -43.21 0.06 7.19
C THR A 353 -41.69 -0.16 7.20
N VAL A 354 -41.11 -0.22 8.40
CA VAL A 354 -39.69 -0.56 8.61
C VAL A 354 -39.53 -2.09 8.57
N ILE A 355 -38.90 -2.61 7.51
CA ILE A 355 -38.39 -3.99 7.48
C ILE A 355 -36.99 -3.98 8.11
N ASN A 356 -36.85 -4.67 9.24
CA ASN A 356 -35.68 -4.66 10.11
C ASN A 356 -34.64 -5.70 9.66
N ASN A 357 -33.72 -5.32 8.76
CA ASN A 357 -32.66 -6.21 8.23
C ASN A 357 -31.49 -6.47 9.22
N ASN A 358 -31.52 -5.86 10.40
CA ASN A 358 -30.40 -5.91 11.36
C ASN A 358 -30.43 -7.12 12.31
N THR A 359 -31.56 -7.81 12.45
CA THR A 359 -31.69 -8.97 13.35
C THR A 359 -31.16 -10.27 12.73
N LEU A 360 -31.24 -10.44 11.40
CA LEU A 360 -30.77 -11.66 10.73
C LEU A 360 -29.23 -11.73 10.63
N ASN A 361 -28.55 -10.58 10.52
CA ASN A 361 -27.10 -10.52 10.41
C ASN A 361 -26.39 -10.73 11.76
N ASN A 362 -27.02 -10.34 12.88
CA ASN A 362 -26.44 -10.53 14.20
C ASN A 362 -26.50 -12.00 14.67
N ILE A 363 -27.50 -12.78 14.24
CA ILE A 363 -27.60 -14.21 14.56
C ILE A 363 -26.60 -15.03 13.73
N ARG A 364 -26.36 -14.66 12.46
CA ARG A 364 -25.32 -15.30 11.63
C ARG A 364 -23.91 -15.00 12.15
N ASN A 365 -23.64 -13.77 12.57
CA ASN A 365 -22.31 -13.40 13.05
C ASN A 365 -21.98 -14.02 14.43
N SER A 366 -22.95 -14.19 15.31
CA SER A 366 -22.71 -14.82 16.62
C SER A 366 -22.43 -16.33 16.50
N GLN A 367 -23.10 -17.03 15.58
CA GLN A 367 -22.86 -18.46 15.32
C GLN A 367 -21.51 -18.72 14.62
N ILE A 368 -21.06 -17.81 13.76
CA ILE A 368 -19.74 -17.91 13.11
C ILE A 368 -18.61 -17.67 14.12
N VAL A 369 -18.77 -16.72 15.04
CA VAL A 369 -17.77 -16.40 16.07
C VAL A 369 -17.70 -17.50 17.14
N SER A 370 -18.82 -18.14 17.50
CA SER A 370 -18.78 -19.26 18.44
C SER A 370 -18.05 -20.47 17.86
N ASN A 371 -18.31 -20.83 16.59
CA ASN A 371 -17.64 -21.96 15.93
C ASN A 371 -16.15 -21.73 15.68
N TYR A 372 -15.73 -20.48 15.46
CA TYR A 372 -14.30 -20.15 15.31
C TYR A 372 -13.51 -20.30 16.61
N ASN A 373 -14.13 -20.00 17.76
CA ASN A 373 -13.46 -20.05 19.05
C ASN A 373 -13.32 -21.49 19.59
N THR A 374 -14.35 -22.34 19.43
CA THR A 374 -14.25 -23.77 19.78
C THR A 374 -13.21 -24.50 18.92
N ASN A 375 -13.15 -24.19 17.62
CA ASN A 375 -12.16 -24.80 16.72
C ASN A 375 -10.72 -24.38 17.04
N ARG A 376 -10.51 -23.14 17.51
CA ARG A 376 -9.18 -22.66 17.90
C ARG A 376 -8.66 -23.34 19.16
N GLU A 377 -9.53 -23.62 20.13
CA GLU A 377 -9.18 -24.35 21.35
C GLU A 377 -8.90 -25.84 21.05
N ALA A 378 -9.67 -26.47 20.16
CA ALA A 378 -9.42 -27.84 19.72
C ALA A 378 -8.09 -27.99 18.97
N ILE A 379 -7.78 -27.04 18.08
CA ILE A 379 -6.50 -26.99 17.35
C ILE A 379 -5.33 -26.69 18.29
N ALA A 380 -5.50 -25.81 19.29
CA ALA A 380 -4.45 -25.52 20.27
C ALA A 380 -4.10 -26.75 21.12
N ARG A 381 -5.11 -27.52 21.56
CA ARG A 381 -4.89 -28.79 22.29
C ARG A 381 -4.22 -29.85 21.42
N LEU A 382 -4.61 -29.95 20.14
CA LEU A 382 -3.98 -30.88 19.18
C LEU A 382 -2.53 -30.51 18.85
N ILE A 383 -2.15 -29.22 18.94
CA ILE A 383 -0.78 -28.74 18.72
C ILE A 383 0.11 -28.96 19.95
N GLU A 384 -0.45 -28.84 21.16
CA GLU A 384 0.28 -29.10 22.42
C GLU A 384 0.63 -30.59 22.61
N ASP A 385 -0.20 -31.51 22.09
CA ASP A 385 0.00 -32.96 22.19
C ASP A 385 0.90 -33.57 21.10
N ILE A 386 1.38 -32.77 20.14
CA ILE A 386 2.37 -33.23 19.16
C ILE A 386 3.72 -33.28 19.86
N ASP A 387 4.24 -34.49 20.07
CA ASP A 387 5.55 -34.71 20.64
C ASP A 387 6.66 -34.14 19.72
N LEU A 388 7.05 -32.89 19.99
CA LEU A 388 8.10 -32.16 19.28
C LEU A 388 9.49 -32.77 19.49
N SER A 389 9.65 -33.76 20.39
CA SER A 389 10.92 -34.46 20.62
C SER A 389 11.39 -35.25 19.39
N ILE A 390 10.48 -35.58 18.46
CA ILE A 390 10.80 -36.25 17.19
C ILE A 390 11.44 -35.26 16.18
N ILE A 391 11.35 -33.94 16.40
CA ILE A 391 11.75 -32.92 15.42
C ILE A 391 13.12 -32.30 15.68
N ASN A 392 13.70 -32.36 16.89
CA ASN A 392 15.11 -32.00 17.08
C ASN A 392 15.60 -32.23 18.51
N THR A 393 16.56 -33.13 18.71
CA THR A 393 17.34 -33.17 19.95
C THR A 393 18.44 -32.09 20.00
N ASN A 394 18.56 -31.20 19.00
CA ASN A 394 19.62 -30.18 18.94
C ASN A 394 19.19 -28.79 18.44
N ALA A 395 17.89 -28.46 18.37
CA ALA A 395 17.47 -27.10 18.01
C ALA A 395 17.11 -26.28 19.25
N ALA A 396 17.93 -25.26 19.53
CA ALA A 396 17.56 -24.20 20.45
C ALA A 396 16.24 -23.55 20.01
N THR A 397 15.38 -23.25 20.98
CA THR A 397 14.08 -22.63 20.72
C THR A 397 14.29 -21.27 20.03
N PRO A 398 13.51 -20.95 18.97
CA PRO A 398 13.67 -19.72 18.19
C PRO A 398 13.35 -18.44 19.00
N PHE A 399 12.90 -18.58 20.24
CA PHE A 399 12.62 -17.49 21.18
C PHE A 399 13.56 -17.47 22.40
N SER A 400 14.57 -18.33 22.44
CA SER A 400 15.61 -18.21 23.47
C SER A 400 16.49 -16.98 23.18
N PRO A 401 16.72 -16.09 24.16
CA PRO A 401 17.59 -14.94 23.98
C PRO A 401 19.03 -15.41 23.74
N SER A 402 19.67 -14.86 22.71
CA SER A 402 21.02 -15.23 22.27
C SER A 402 22.14 -14.86 23.26
N PHE A 403 21.80 -14.19 24.37
CA PHE A 403 22.72 -13.79 25.43
C PHE A 403 22.00 -13.84 26.79
N GLN A 404 22.54 -14.59 27.74
CA GLN A 404 22.22 -14.37 29.16
C GLN A 404 23.09 -13.21 29.64
N LEU A 405 22.45 -12.10 30.01
CA LEU A 405 23.12 -11.01 30.73
C LEU A 405 23.63 -11.57 32.08
N PRO A 406 24.87 -11.27 32.51
CA PRO A 406 25.32 -11.64 33.84
C PRO A 406 24.39 -11.00 34.87
N ARG A 407 23.84 -11.81 35.78
CA ARG A 407 23.03 -11.32 36.89
C ARG A 407 23.89 -10.36 37.71
N THR A 408 23.33 -9.19 38.02
CA THR A 408 23.93 -8.25 38.98
C THR A 408 24.27 -8.99 40.27
N PRO A 409 25.48 -8.85 40.82
CA PRO A 409 25.83 -9.48 42.09
C PRO A 409 24.87 -8.96 43.17
N ASN A 410 24.32 -9.89 43.96
CA ASN A 410 23.56 -9.55 45.15
C ASN A 410 24.46 -8.71 46.06
N ARG A 411 23.97 -7.53 46.46
CA ARG A 411 24.57 -6.76 47.55
C ARG A 411 24.57 -7.65 48.80
N ILE A 412 25.77 -7.96 49.29
CA ILE A 412 26.02 -8.38 50.67
C ILE A 412 25.94 -7.14 51.54
#